data_AF-A0A960H3C6-F1
#
_entry.id   AF-A0A960H3C6-F1
#
_cell.length_a   1.000
_cell.length_b   1.000
_cell.length_c   1.000
_cell.angle_alpha   90.00
_cell.angle_beta   90.00
_cell.angle_gamma   90.00
#
_symmetry.space_group_name_H-M   'P 1'
#
loop_
_entity.id
_entity.type
_entity.pdbx_description
1 polymer ?
#
loop_
_entity_poly.entity_id
_entity_poly.type
_entity_poly.pdbx_seq_one_letter_code
_entity_poly.pdbx_strand_id
1 'polypeptide(L)' 'GVALAEALVDRLGADAPARVFFCNSGTEANEVAFKLSRLTGRTKLVAAQNAFHGRTMGSLALTGQPSKQ' A
#
# COMPACT_ATOMS: atom_id res chain seq x y z
N GLY A 1 3.50 19.49 -4.43
CA GLY A 1 4.09 18.29 -3.80
C GLY A 1 3.97 18.37 -2.28
N VAL A 2 4.81 19.19 -1.65
CA VAL A 2 4.88 19.33 -0.19
C VAL A 2 3.54 19.71 0.44
N ALA A 3 2.89 20.78 -0.03
CA ALA A 3 1.57 21.21 0.51
C ALA A 3 0.49 20.12 0.44
N LEU A 4 0.49 19.29 -0.60
CA LEU A 4 -0.44 18.16 -0.71
C LEU A 4 -0.07 17.05 0.28
N ALA A 5 1.22 16.78 0.47
CA ALA A 5 1.68 15.79 1.43
C ALA A 5 1.30 16.18 2.87
N GLU A 6 1.50 17.44 3.23
CA GLU A 6 1.10 18.00 4.54
C GLU A 6 -0.42 17.86 4.73
N ALA A 7 -1.21 18.29 3.75
CA ALA A 7 -2.66 18.19 3.79
C ALA A 7 -3.19 16.74 3.90
N LEU A 8 -2.46 15.75 3.37
CA LEU A 8 -2.78 14.33 3.52
C LEU A 8 -2.40 13.80 4.90
N VAL A 9 -1.26 14.21 5.45
CA VAL A 9 -0.83 13.84 6.81
C VAL A 9 -1.80 14.37 7.86
N ASP A 10 -2.23 15.63 7.72
CA ASP A 10 -3.22 16.24 8.62
C ASP A 10 -4.55 15.47 8.61
N ARG A 11 -4.99 15.01 7.44
CA ARG A 11 -6.24 14.23 7.28
C ARG A 11 -6.12 12.79 7.74
N LEU A 12 -4.93 12.20 7.70
CA LEU A 12 -4.69 10.85 8.17
C LEU A 12 -4.90 10.75 9.70
N GLY A 13 -4.66 11.85 10.43
CA GLY A 13 -4.83 11.90 11.89
C GLY A 13 -3.91 10.93 12.63
N ALA A 14 -2.70 10.71 12.11
CA ALA A 14 -1.76 9.77 12.70
C ALA A 14 -1.12 10.34 13.98
N ASP A 15 -1.10 9.55 15.05
CA ASP A 15 -0.43 9.90 16.31
C ASP A 15 1.11 9.93 16.19
N ALA A 16 1.66 9.38 15.11
CA ALA A 16 3.08 9.28 14.84
C ALA A 16 3.47 10.04 13.55
N PRO A 17 4.73 10.50 13.42
CA PRO A 17 5.21 11.15 12.21
C PRO A 17 4.94 10.31 10.95
N ALA A 18 4.21 10.87 10.00
CA ALA A 18 3.86 10.23 8.74
C ALA A 18 4.57 10.90 7.56
N ARG A 19 4.79 10.13 6.48
CA ARG A 19 5.34 10.62 5.21
C ARG A 19 4.48 10.14 4.05
N VAL A 20 4.46 10.90 2.97
CA VAL A 20 3.69 10.58 1.76
C VAL A 20 4.64 10.18 0.63
N PHE A 21 4.30 9.07 -0.03
CA PHE A 21 4.88 8.67 -1.30
C PHE A 21 3.81 8.80 -2.39
N PHE A 22 4.11 9.53 -3.46
CA PHE A 22 3.18 9.73 -4.58
C PHE A 22 3.41 8.68 -5.68
N CYS A 23 2.33 8.09 -6.17
CA CYS A 23 2.30 7.18 -7.32
C CYS A 23 1.00 7.37 -8.12
N ASN A 24 0.94 6.77 -9.30
CA ASN A 24 -0.16 6.99 -10.25
C ASN A 24 -1.37 6.08 -9.97
N SER A 25 -1.15 4.95 -9.31
CA SER A 25 -2.16 3.91 -9.10
C SER A 25 -2.12 3.31 -7.70
N GLY A 26 -3.25 2.74 -7.27
CA GLY A 26 -3.31 1.95 -6.04
C GLY A 26 -2.45 0.68 -6.10
N THR A 27 -2.27 0.10 -7.29
CA THR A 27 -1.38 -1.05 -7.50
C THR A 27 0.07 -0.71 -7.19
N GLU A 28 0.57 0.43 -7.65
CA GLU A 28 1.92 0.92 -7.31
C GLU A 28 2.04 1.23 -5.81
N ALA A 29 1.00 1.81 -5.20
CA ALA A 29 0.97 2.08 -3.76
C ALA A 29 1.15 0.79 -2.95
N ASN A 30 0.45 -0.29 -3.34
CA ASN A 30 0.57 -1.61 -2.69
C ASN A 30 1.96 -2.25 -2.93
N GLU A 31 2.57 -2.09 -4.10
CA GLU A 31 3.94 -2.56 -4.33
C GLU A 31 4.97 -1.83 -3.46
N VAL A 32 4.79 -0.52 -3.27
CA VAL A 32 5.63 0.26 -2.35
C VAL A 32 5.42 -0.18 -0.91
N ALA A 33 4.17 -0.41 -0.48
CA ALA A 33 3.87 -0.94 0.85
C ALA A 33 4.56 -2.32 1.07
N PHE A 34 4.58 -3.19 0.06
CA PHE A 34 5.29 -4.47 0.12
C PHE A 34 6.82 -4.30 0.22
N LYS A 35 7.39 -3.34 -0.52
CA LYS A 35 8.84 -3.02 -0.40
C LYS A 35 9.16 -2.46 0.99
N LEU A 36 8.32 -1.57 1.52
CA LEU A 36 8.48 -0.99 2.85
C LEU A 36 8.39 -2.05 3.96
N SER A 37 7.47 -3.02 3.87
CA SER A 37 7.38 -4.09 4.87
C SER A 37 8.67 -4.91 4.94
N ARG A 38 9.27 -5.24 3.79
CA ARG A 38 10.55 -5.95 3.70
C ARG A 38 11.71 -5.17 4.31
N LEU A 39 11.73 -3.83 4.16
CA LEU A 39 12.74 -2.97 4.82
C LEU A 39 12.66 -3.03 6.35
N THR A 40 11.50 -3.35 6.93
CA THR A 40 11.35 -3.55 8.38
C THR A 40 11.67 -4.97 8.85
N GLY A 41 12.09 -5.87 7.95
CA GLY A 41 12.28 -7.30 8.22
C GLY A 41 10.99 -8.12 8.28
N ARG A 42 9.82 -7.49 8.13
CA ARG A 42 8.51 -8.15 8.15
C ARG A 42 8.12 -8.62 6.74
N THR A 43 8.43 -9.87 6.43
CA THR A 43 8.24 -10.45 5.08
C THR A 43 6.93 -11.20 4.89
N LYS A 44 6.21 -11.52 5.97
CA LYS A 44 4.90 -12.19 5.91
C LYS A 44 3.79 -11.13 5.84
N LEU A 45 2.91 -11.25 4.85
CA LEU A 45 1.73 -10.41 4.68
C LEU A 45 0.47 -11.26 4.77
N VAL A 46 -0.60 -10.68 5.31
CA VAL A 46 -1.93 -11.29 5.38
C VAL A 46 -2.87 -10.42 4.57
N ALA A 47 -3.69 -11.05 3.72
CA ALA A 47 -4.75 -10.39 2.98
C ALA A 47 -6.10 -11.05 3.32
N ALA A 48 -7.17 -10.26 3.29
CA ALA A 48 -8.51 -10.77 3.54
C ALA A 48 -9.05 -11.58 2.35
N GLN A 49 -9.94 -12.53 2.63
CA GLN A 49 -10.71 -13.19 1.57
C GLN A 49 -11.53 -12.15 0.81
N ASN A 50 -11.64 -12.30 -0.51
CA ASN A 50 -12.27 -11.34 -1.42
C ASN A 50 -11.62 -9.95 -1.48
N ALA A 51 -10.41 -9.74 -0.94
CA ALA A 51 -9.70 -8.46 -1.08
C ALA A 51 -9.21 -8.23 -2.52
N PHE A 52 -9.05 -6.95 -2.91
CA PHE A 52 -8.48 -6.57 -4.21
C PHE A 52 -7.38 -5.53 -4.01
N HIS A 53 -6.15 -5.87 -4.45
CA HIS A 53 -4.96 -5.03 -4.23
C HIS A 53 -4.30 -4.59 -5.54
N GLY A 54 -4.76 -5.07 -6.69
CA GLY A 54 -4.24 -4.68 -8.00
C GLY A 54 -3.92 -5.88 -8.88
N ARG A 55 -3.29 -5.60 -10.03
CA ARG A 55 -3.08 -6.59 -11.11
C ARG A 55 -1.61 -6.79 -11.50
N THR A 56 -0.66 -6.14 -10.82
CA THR A 56 0.77 -6.44 -11.00
C THR A 56 1.19 -7.59 -10.09
N MET A 57 2.31 -8.23 -10.39
CA MET A 57 2.76 -9.46 -9.70
C MET A 57 2.71 -9.37 -8.16
N GLY A 58 3.22 -8.29 -7.56
CA GLY A 58 3.22 -8.13 -6.10
C GLY A 58 1.82 -7.93 -5.52
N SER A 59 1.04 -7.06 -6.13
CA SER A 59 -0.32 -6.72 -5.70
C SER A 59 -1.34 -7.83 -5.98
N LEU A 60 -1.15 -8.58 -7.06
CA LEU A 60 -1.97 -9.73 -7.44
C LEU A 60 -1.83 -10.87 -6.43
N ALA A 61 -0.62 -11.09 -5.91
CA ALA A 61 -0.36 -12.07 -4.85
C ALA A 61 -1.12 -11.78 -3.54
N LEU A 62 -1.55 -10.53 -3.33
CA LEU A 62 -2.38 -10.12 -2.19
C LEU A 62 -3.88 -10.05 -2.53
N THR A 63 -4.27 -10.15 -3.81
CA THR A 63 -5.68 -10.13 -4.22
C THR A 63 -6.34 -11.46 -3.86
N GLY A 64 -7.29 -11.43 -2.92
CA GLY A 64 -8.02 -12.60 -2.42
C GLY A 64 -9.25 -13.00 -3.24
N GLN A 65 -9.27 -12.68 -4.54
CA GLN A 65 -10.39 -12.97 -5.45
C GLN A 65 -9.94 -13.95 -6.54
N PRO A 66 -10.26 -15.26 -6.45
CA PRO A 66 -9.76 -16.27 -7.39
C PRO A 66 -10.05 -15.99 -8.86
N SER A 67 -11.18 -15.34 -9.17
CA SER A 67 -11.55 -14.96 -10.53
C SER A 67 -10.74 -13.80 -11.13
N LYS A 68 -9.89 -13.15 -10.33
CA LYS A 68 -9.07 -12.01 -10.72
C LYS A 68 -7.56 -12.27 -10.56
N GLN A 69 -7.18 -13.47 -10.11
CA GLN A 69 -5.79 -13.94 -10.04
C GLN A 69 -5.28 -14.41 -11.40
#